data_AF-A0A7J3WH17-F1
#
_entry.id   AF-A0A7J3WH17-F1
#
_cell.length_a   1.000
_cell.length_b   1.000
_cell.length_c   1.000
_cell.angle_alpha   90.00
_cell.angle_beta   90.00
_cell.angle_gamma   90.00
#
_symmetry.space_group_name_H-M   'P 1'
#
loop_
_entity.id
_entity.type
_entity.pdbx_description
1 polymer ?
#
loop_
_entity_poly.entity_id
_entity_poly.type
_entity_poly.pdbx_seq_one_letter_code
_entity_poly.pdbx_strand_id
1 'polypeptide(L)'
;MTSYILCIPESLSLSERRSIIVWDAITELVGELLPERRGLLSRWNEKHVASREESAAWLEACFRVRDYKPRVPVDLSQFYTPFGYDIEKAAKALKIKQRQAAMMFRKLEKALMLAVCNEVAYAVKHSWENQHTIVLTE
;
A
#
# COMPACT_ATOMS: atom_id res chain seq x y z
N MET A 1 3.77 12.57 8.18
CA MET A 1 2.93 13.18 7.13
C MET A 1 1.93 12.14 6.64
N THR A 2 0.67 12.51 6.55
CA THR A 2 -0.39 11.68 5.95
C THR A 2 -0.57 12.04 4.49
N SER A 3 -1.06 11.10 3.68
CA SER A 3 -1.42 11.30 2.29
C SER A 3 -2.66 10.50 1.90
N TYR A 4 -3.30 10.89 0.81
CA TYR A 4 -4.52 10.30 0.26
C TYR A 4 -4.55 10.43 -1.27
N ILE A 5 -5.37 9.61 -1.93
CA ILE A 5 -5.52 9.63 -3.39
C ILE A 5 -6.58 10.66 -3.78
N LEU A 6 -6.21 11.63 -4.60
CA LEU A 6 -7.07 12.69 -5.09
C LEU A 6 -7.42 12.47 -6.57
N CYS A 7 -8.70 12.54 -6.92
CA CYS A 7 -9.15 12.78 -8.29
C CYS A 7 -9.06 14.28 -8.59
N ILE A 8 -8.19 14.67 -9.52
CA ILE A 8 -7.96 16.09 -9.82
C ILE A 8 -9.17 16.76 -10.46
N PRO A 9 -9.81 16.20 -11.51
CA PRO A 9 -10.96 16.85 -12.14
C PRO A 9 -12.16 17.05 -11.20
N GLU A 10 -12.42 16.09 -10.31
CA GLU A 10 -13.56 16.14 -9.39
C GLU A 10 -13.22 16.81 -8.05
N SER A 11 -11.94 17.09 -7.78
CA SER A 11 -11.46 17.53 -6.46
C SER A 11 -11.94 16.62 -5.31
N LEU A 12 -12.04 15.31 -5.59
CA LEU A 12 -12.61 14.31 -4.70
C LEU A 12 -11.53 13.39 -4.12
N SER A 13 -11.58 13.12 -2.81
CA SER A 13 -10.75 12.11 -2.17
C SER A 13 -11.28 10.71 -2.50
N LEU A 14 -10.46 9.87 -3.11
CA LEU A 14 -10.79 8.48 -3.45
C LEU A 14 -10.31 7.47 -2.39
N SER A 15 -9.62 7.94 -1.35
CA SER A 15 -9.14 7.11 -0.25
C SER A 15 -9.23 7.83 1.10
N GLU A 16 -9.04 7.09 2.20
CA GLU A 16 -8.75 7.70 3.50
C GLU A 16 -7.35 8.35 3.54
N ARG A 17 -7.13 9.26 4.50
CA ARG A 17 -5.80 9.79 4.82
C ARG A 17 -5.00 8.77 5.61
N ARG A 18 -3.83 8.39 5.11
CA ARG A 18 -2.95 7.39 5.76
C ARG A 18 -1.50 7.84 5.74
N SER A 19 -0.67 7.28 6.63
CA SER A 19 0.78 7.53 6.57
C SER A 19 1.36 7.02 5.26
N ILE A 20 2.35 7.74 4.70
CA ILE A 20 3.09 7.29 3.51
C ILE A 20 3.67 5.88 3.66
N ILE A 21 3.99 5.46 4.89
CA ILE A 21 4.47 4.10 5.18
C ILE A 21 3.44 3.03 4.81
N VAL A 22 2.15 3.32 4.95
CA VAL A 22 1.07 2.39 4.62
C VAL A 22 0.95 2.23 3.11
N TRP A 23 1.03 3.33 2.36
CA TRP A 23 1.03 3.36 0.90
C TRP A 23 2.24 2.63 0.29
N ASP A 24 3.42 2.87 0.87
CA ASP A 24 4.63 2.14 0.49
C ASP A 24 4.50 0.65 0.80
N ALA A 25 3.96 0.29 1.97
CA ALA A 25 3.81 -1.09 2.39
C ALA A 25 2.89 -1.87 1.44
N ILE A 26 1.77 -1.28 1.00
CA ILE A 26 0.91 -1.96 0.03
C ILE A 26 1.59 -2.09 -1.33
N THR A 27 2.30 -1.05 -1.79
CA THR A 27 3.00 -1.06 -3.09
C THR A 27 4.09 -2.13 -3.10
N GLU A 28 4.84 -2.27 -2.01
CA GLU A 28 5.83 -3.32 -1.85
C GLU A 28 5.16 -4.70 -1.79
N LEU A 29 4.10 -4.87 -1.00
CA LEU A 29 3.39 -6.14 -0.85
C LEU A 29 2.83 -6.64 -2.19
N VAL A 30 2.15 -5.79 -2.96
CA VAL A 30 1.60 -6.21 -4.27
C VAL A 30 2.72 -6.51 -5.26
N GLY A 31 3.85 -5.80 -5.18
CA GLY A 31 5.04 -6.10 -5.98
C GLY A 31 5.74 -7.41 -5.60
N GLU A 32 5.65 -7.84 -4.33
CA GLU A 32 6.10 -9.15 -3.87
C GLU A 32 5.16 -10.28 -4.33
N LEU A 33 3.86 -10.01 -4.36
CA LEU A 33 2.83 -11.00 -4.74
C LEU A 33 2.66 -11.16 -6.25
N LEU A 34 2.95 -10.12 -7.04
CA LEU A 34 2.84 -10.07 -8.51
C LEU A 34 4.11 -9.43 -9.11
N PRO A 35 5.28 -10.10 -9.00
CA PRO A 35 6.57 -9.52 -9.40
C PRO A 35 6.63 -9.12 -10.87
N GLU A 36 5.96 -9.87 -11.74
CA GLU A 36 5.88 -9.59 -13.18
C GLU A 36 5.10 -8.31 -13.51
N ARG A 37 4.22 -7.84 -12.60
CA ARG A 37 3.43 -6.62 -12.75
C ARG A 37 3.96 -5.45 -11.92
N ARG A 38 5.09 -5.60 -11.23
CA ARG A 38 5.61 -4.62 -10.27
C ARG A 38 5.73 -3.21 -10.85
N GLY A 39 6.24 -3.07 -12.08
CA GLY A 39 6.42 -1.77 -12.73
C GLY A 39 5.12 -1.07 -13.13
N LEU A 40 4.01 -1.81 -13.23
CA LEU A 40 2.68 -1.27 -13.48
C LEU A 40 2.01 -0.90 -12.14
N LEU A 41 2.10 -1.79 -11.16
CA LEU A 41 1.57 -1.60 -9.81
C LEU A 41 2.27 -0.49 -9.01
N SER A 42 3.42 0.02 -9.46
CA SER A 42 4.09 1.15 -8.81
C SER A 42 3.65 2.52 -9.30
N ARG A 43 2.89 2.61 -10.41
CA ARG A 43 2.57 3.89 -11.08
C ARG A 43 1.46 4.69 -10.40
N TRP A 44 0.58 4.00 -9.67
CA TRP A 44 -0.62 4.58 -9.06
C TRP A 44 -0.38 5.85 -8.22
N ASN A 45 0.82 5.99 -7.63
CA ASN A 45 1.18 7.11 -6.75
C ASN A 45 1.68 8.35 -7.51
N GLU A 46 1.91 8.25 -8.83
CA GLU A 46 2.30 9.35 -9.70
C GLU A 46 1.06 10.09 -10.22
N LYS A 47 1.22 11.33 -10.69
CA LYS A 47 0.14 12.06 -11.33
C LYS A 47 -0.09 11.53 -12.75
N HIS A 48 -1.17 10.78 -12.98
CA HIS A 48 -1.47 10.19 -14.28
C HIS A 48 -2.95 9.83 -14.44
N VAL A 49 -3.35 9.47 -15.67
CA VAL A 49 -4.61 8.77 -15.96
C VAL A 49 -4.28 7.28 -16.07
N ALA A 50 -4.93 6.46 -15.26
CA ALA A 50 -4.68 5.03 -15.21
C ALA A 50 -5.07 4.34 -16.53
N SER A 51 -4.33 3.30 -16.89
CA SER A 51 -4.68 2.45 -18.03
C SER A 51 -5.60 1.30 -17.63
N ARG A 52 -6.22 0.66 -18.62
CA ARG A 52 -7.04 -0.55 -18.40
C ARG A 52 -6.21 -1.67 -17.78
N GLU A 53 -4.97 -1.83 -18.26
CA GLU A 53 -4.03 -2.83 -17.78
C GLU A 53 -3.68 -2.60 -16.31
N GLU A 54 -3.50 -1.33 -15.92
CA GLU A 54 -3.24 -0.96 -14.53
C GLU A 54 -4.42 -1.30 -13.62
N SER A 55 -5.64 -0.95 -14.04
CA SER A 55 -6.87 -1.30 -13.32
C SER A 55 -7.02 -2.82 -13.16
N ALA A 56 -6.77 -3.59 -14.22
CA ALA A 56 -6.82 -5.04 -14.16
C ALA A 56 -5.73 -5.64 -13.25
N ALA A 57 -4.52 -5.07 -13.26
CA ALA A 57 -3.43 -5.50 -12.39
C ALA A 57 -3.75 -5.26 -10.91
N TRP A 58 -4.34 -4.11 -10.57
CA TRP A 58 -4.77 -3.81 -9.20
C TRP A 58 -5.94 -4.69 -8.74
N LEU A 59 -6.88 -5.02 -9.64
CA LEU A 59 -7.92 -5.99 -9.33
C LEU A 59 -7.34 -7.39 -9.04
N GLU A 60 -6.37 -7.85 -9.82
CA GLU A 60 -5.65 -9.09 -9.54
C GLU A 60 -4.92 -9.01 -8.19
N ALA A 61 -4.27 -7.88 -7.91
CA ALA A 61 -3.60 -7.63 -6.64
C ALA A 61 -4.55 -7.73 -5.45
N CYS A 62 -5.79 -7.23 -5.53
CA CYS A 62 -6.78 -7.40 -4.47
C CYS A 62 -7.04 -8.87 -4.14
N PHE A 63 -7.13 -9.75 -5.15
CA PHE A 63 -7.30 -11.19 -4.91
C PHE A 63 -6.07 -11.80 -4.25
N ARG A 64 -4.85 -11.46 -4.71
CA ARG A 64 -3.62 -11.95 -4.08
C ARG A 64 -3.45 -11.45 -2.65
N VAL A 65 -3.74 -10.18 -2.40
CA VAL A 65 -3.71 -9.59 -1.06
C VAL A 65 -4.77 -10.22 -0.19
N ARG A 66 -5.95 -10.62 -0.70
CA ARG A 66 -6.95 -11.37 0.07
C ARG A 66 -6.50 -12.76 0.48
N ASP A 67 -5.75 -13.45 -0.36
CA ASP A 67 -5.30 -14.82 -0.08
C ASP A 67 -3.94 -14.85 0.65
N TYR A 68 -3.22 -13.72 0.68
CA TYR A 68 -1.94 -13.55 1.38
C TYR A 68 -2.05 -13.88 2.88
N LYS A 69 -1.17 -14.75 3.37
CA LYS A 69 -1.06 -15.03 4.80
C LYS A 69 0.20 -14.34 5.32
N PRO A 70 0.08 -13.27 6.13
CA PRO A 70 1.25 -12.58 6.64
C PRO A 70 2.16 -13.54 7.39
N ARG A 71 3.42 -13.61 6.96
CA ARG A 71 4.44 -14.40 7.63
C ARG A 71 5.21 -13.48 8.54
N VAL A 72 5.18 -13.81 9.82
CA VAL A 72 5.91 -13.10 10.86
C VAL A 72 7.37 -13.59 10.81
N PRO A 73 8.35 -12.75 10.41
CA PRO A 73 9.73 -13.21 10.22
C PRO A 73 10.49 -13.33 11.55
N VAL A 74 9.96 -12.75 12.63
CA VAL A 74 10.56 -12.71 13.97
C VAL A 74 9.48 -12.71 15.04
N ASP A 75 9.81 -13.21 16.23
CA ASP A 75 8.93 -13.11 17.39
C ASP A 75 8.62 -11.65 17.73
N LEU A 76 7.39 -11.21 17.44
CA LEU A 76 6.95 -9.82 17.60
C LEU A 76 6.79 -9.42 19.06
N SER A 77 6.65 -10.39 19.97
CA SER A 77 6.45 -10.13 21.40
C SER A 77 7.62 -9.35 22.00
N GLN A 78 8.83 -9.55 21.47
CA GLN A 78 10.06 -8.90 21.91
C GLN A 78 10.12 -7.39 21.60
N PHE A 79 9.26 -6.94 20.69
CA PHE A 79 9.15 -5.55 20.26
C PHE A 79 7.86 -4.89 20.75
N TYR A 80 7.00 -5.61 21.46
CA TYR A 80 5.74 -5.06 21.95
C TYR A 80 5.99 -4.10 23.13
N THR A 81 5.28 -2.97 23.10
CA THR A 81 5.27 -1.94 24.13
C THR A 81 3.81 -1.58 24.45
N PRO A 82 3.53 -0.91 25.57
CA PRO A 82 2.18 -0.43 25.89
C PRO A 82 1.55 0.47 24.82
N PHE A 83 2.36 1.07 23.95
CA PHE A 83 1.93 2.00 22.91
C PHE A 83 1.97 1.41 21.48
N GLY A 84 2.25 0.11 21.35
CA GLY A 84 2.41 -0.58 20.05
C GLY A 84 3.79 -1.21 19.91
N TYR A 85 4.32 -1.30 18.69
CA TYR A 85 5.61 -1.95 18.45
C TYR A 85 6.77 -0.94 18.42
N ASP A 86 7.88 -1.29 19.08
CA ASP A 86 9.15 -0.58 18.98
C ASP A 86 9.84 -0.90 17.65
N ILE A 87 9.56 -0.07 16.65
CA ILE A 87 10.08 -0.19 15.29
C ILE A 87 11.60 -0.01 15.25
N GLU A 88 12.19 0.81 16.12
CA GLU A 88 13.63 1.04 16.13
C GLU A 88 14.38 -0.20 16.63
N LYS A 89 13.91 -0.79 17.73
CA LYS A 89 14.45 -2.04 18.26
C LYS A 89 14.29 -3.19 17.25
N ALA A 90 13.13 -3.27 16.58
CA ALA A 90 12.91 -4.26 15.54
C ALA A 90 13.87 -4.08 14.35
N ALA A 91 14.07 -2.84 13.89
CA ALA A 91 14.99 -2.52 12.80
C ALA A 91 16.43 -2.92 13.13
N LYS A 92 16.89 -2.64 14.35
CA LYS A 92 18.21 -3.04 14.86
C LYS A 92 18.36 -4.57 14.90
N ALA A 93 17.38 -5.28 15.44
CA ALA A 93 17.41 -6.75 15.54
C ALA A 93 17.43 -7.43 14.16
N LEU A 94 16.64 -6.90 13.22
CA LEU A 94 16.53 -7.40 11.85
C LEU A 94 17.66 -6.93 10.91
N LYS A 95 18.52 -6.01 11.37
CA LYS A 95 19.56 -5.35 10.56
C LYS A 95 19.02 -4.68 9.29
N ILE A 96 17.84 -4.07 9.38
CA ILE A 96 17.18 -3.33 8.30
C ILE A 96 16.96 -1.86 8.67
N LYS A 97 16.60 -1.02 7.70
CA LYS A 97 16.27 0.38 7.98
C LYS A 97 14.94 0.49 8.72
N GLN A 98 14.78 1.51 9.57
CA GLN A 98 13.56 1.76 10.33
C GLN A 98 12.31 1.85 9.45
N ARG A 99 12.41 2.49 8.27
CA ARG A 99 11.32 2.55 7.29
C ARG A 99 10.87 1.16 6.83
N GLN A 100 11.83 0.28 6.52
CA GLN A 100 11.56 -1.09 6.06
C GLN A 100 10.92 -1.92 7.17
N ALA A 101 11.39 -1.76 8.41
CA ALA A 101 10.73 -2.37 9.56
C ALA A 101 9.29 -1.87 9.68
N ALA A 102 9.05 -0.55 9.62
CA ALA A 102 7.71 0.01 9.70
C ALA A 102 6.77 -0.55 8.61
N MET A 103 7.24 -0.64 7.37
CA MET A 103 6.47 -1.24 6.27
C MET A 103 6.20 -2.72 6.51
N MET A 104 7.18 -3.48 6.99
CA MET A 104 7.00 -4.88 7.36
C MET A 104 5.88 -5.05 8.40
N PHE A 105 5.86 -4.25 9.46
CA PHE A 105 4.78 -4.28 10.46
C PHE A 105 3.42 -3.94 9.83
N ARG A 106 3.35 -2.97 8.91
CA ARG A 106 2.10 -2.67 8.19
C ARG A 106 1.63 -3.83 7.30
N LYS A 107 2.54 -4.55 6.63
CA LYS A 107 2.20 -5.74 5.84
C LYS A 107 1.62 -6.87 6.69
N LEU A 108 1.93 -6.92 7.99
CA LEU A 108 1.34 -7.87 8.93
C LEU A 108 -0.12 -7.54 9.28
N GLU A 109 -0.53 -6.28 9.17
CA GLU A 109 -1.90 -5.83 9.39
C GLU A 109 -2.78 -6.16 8.18
N LYS A 110 -3.21 -7.43 8.10
CA LYS A 110 -3.99 -7.95 6.96
C LYS A 110 -5.21 -7.11 6.60
N ALA A 111 -5.99 -6.69 7.59
CA ALA A 111 -7.19 -5.89 7.38
C ALA A 111 -6.85 -4.52 6.77
N LEU A 112 -5.77 -3.89 7.23
CA LEU A 112 -5.27 -2.63 6.68
C LEU A 112 -4.82 -2.83 5.23
N MET A 113 -4.01 -3.84 4.94
CA MET A 113 -3.53 -4.09 3.57
C MET A 113 -4.69 -4.36 2.60
N LEU A 114 -5.74 -5.07 3.04
CA LEU A 114 -6.95 -5.25 2.25
C LEU A 114 -7.67 -3.94 1.95
N ALA A 115 -7.90 -3.11 2.97
CA ALA A 115 -8.58 -1.83 2.81
C ALA A 115 -7.81 -0.91 1.84
N VAL A 116 -6.52 -0.76 2.07
CA VAL A 116 -5.63 0.09 1.26
C VAL A 116 -5.53 -0.41 -0.18
N CYS A 117 -5.43 -1.72 -0.38
CA CYS A 117 -5.41 -2.31 -1.72
C CYS A 117 -6.71 -2.00 -2.50
N ASN A 118 -7.86 -2.10 -1.83
CA ASN A 118 -9.15 -1.77 -2.44
C ASN A 118 -9.27 -0.28 -2.76
N GLU A 119 -8.77 0.62 -1.90
CA GLU A 119 -8.75 2.06 -2.15
C GLU A 119 -7.94 2.40 -3.41
N VAL A 120 -6.74 1.81 -3.56
CA VAL A 120 -5.93 2.02 -4.77
C VAL A 120 -6.63 1.44 -6.00
N ALA A 121 -7.14 0.20 -5.91
CA ALA A 121 -7.84 -0.43 -7.03
C ALA A 121 -9.08 0.35 -7.47
N TYR A 122 -9.85 0.89 -6.51
CA TYR A 122 -10.98 1.78 -6.78
C TYR A 122 -10.52 3.06 -7.47
N ALA A 123 -9.47 3.70 -6.98
CA ALA A 123 -8.97 4.95 -7.56
C ALA A 123 -8.45 4.78 -8.98
N VAL A 124 -7.67 3.72 -9.23
CA VAL A 124 -7.16 3.36 -10.56
C VAL A 124 -8.31 3.02 -11.51
N LYS A 125 -9.31 2.26 -11.04
CA LYS A 125 -10.51 1.96 -11.82
C LYS A 125 -11.29 3.24 -12.18
N HIS A 126 -11.55 4.10 -11.20
CA HIS A 126 -12.22 5.39 -11.38
C HIS A 126 -11.47 6.26 -12.41
N SER A 127 -10.15 6.35 -12.28
CA SER A 127 -9.28 7.08 -13.20
C SER A 127 -9.40 6.57 -14.64
N TRP A 128 -9.34 5.26 -14.83
CA TRP A 128 -9.47 4.64 -16.15
C TRP A 128 -10.87 4.79 -16.75
N GLU A 129 -11.94 4.50 -15.99
CA GLU A 129 -13.31 4.53 -16.51
C GLU A 129 -13.77 5.95 -16.90
N ASN A 130 -13.34 6.96 -16.14
CA ASN A 130 -13.74 8.34 -16.35
C ASN A 130 -12.68 9.19 -17.08
N GLN A 131 -11.51 8.60 -17.39
CA GLN A 131 -10.36 9.32 -17.95
C GLN A 131 -9.91 10.50 -17.07
N HIS A 132 -9.97 10.32 -15.75
CA HIS A 132 -9.64 11.34 -14.75
C HIS A 132 -8.21 11.17 -14.23
N THR A 133 -7.48 12.26 -14.10
CA THR A 133 -6.14 12.23 -13.51
C THR A 133 -6.22 12.03 -12.00
N ILE A 134 -5.49 11.04 -11.49
CA ILE A 134 -5.31 10.80 -10.05
C ILE A 134 -3.88 11.14 -9.60
N VAL A 135 -3.70 11.41 -8.31
CA VAL A 135 -2.39 11.64 -7.69
C VAL A 135 -2.44 11.31 -6.20
N LEU A 136 -1.33 10.84 -5.64
CA LEU A 136 -1.14 10.75 -4.19
C LEU A 136 -0.69 12.12 -3.66
N THR A 137 -1.43 12.71 -2.73
CA THR A 137 -1.17 14.05 -2.16
C THR A 137 -1.28 14.07 -0.63
N GLU A 138 -0.81 15.12 0.02
CA GLU A 138 -0.68 15.25 1.49
C GLU A 138 -1.91 15.88 2.18
#